data_AF-A0A2T4TC44-F1
#
_entry.id   AF-A0A2T4TC44-F1
#
_cell.length_a   1.000
_cell.length_b   1.000
_cell.length_c   1.000
_cell.angle_alpha   90.00
_cell.angle_beta   90.00
_cell.angle_gamma   90.00
#
_symmetry.space_group_name_H-M   'P 1'
#
loop_
_entity.id
_entity.type
_entity.pdbx_description
1 polymer ?
#
loop_
_entity_poly.entity_id
_entity_poly.type
_entity_poly.pdbx_seq_one_letter_code
_entity_poly.pdbx_strand_id
1 'polypeptide(L)'
;MKRGANMALTSEFKDAVQNQNKVRVRIMLKDSLLIDPSGDDFQQMLDYTKVQMPSLMDEHNGEVFKTADQWDETYLNEQMVAVVNNFSEDRIELLQNMVFKLYEPQQSTSHTEHTKEDREDGLSSMQKTGVAVAGVGAVAIVAGIALKTSMAVPIVGGVAIVAGGALYFAGKDL
;
A
#
# COMPACT_ATOMS: atom_id res chain seq x y z
N MET A 1 -20.12 17.82 22.42
CA MET A 1 -19.90 17.59 20.98
C MET A 1 -19.15 18.81 20.42
N LYS A 2 -17.81 18.77 20.39
CA LYS A 2 -17.03 19.83 19.74
C LYS A 2 -17.03 19.50 18.24
N ARG A 3 -17.94 20.10 17.49
CA ARG A 3 -17.76 20.22 16.04
C ARG A 3 -16.52 21.09 15.86
N GLY A 4 -15.41 20.50 15.41
CA GLY A 4 -14.28 21.26 14.90
C GLY A 4 -14.80 22.24 13.84
N ALA A 5 -14.17 23.40 13.72
CA ALA A 5 -14.54 24.36 12.68
C ALA A 5 -14.66 23.62 11.33
N ASN A 6 -15.80 23.74 10.64
CA ASN A 6 -15.95 23.25 9.26
C ASN A 6 -14.80 23.86 8.44
N MET A 7 -13.77 23.07 8.12
CA MET A 7 -12.74 23.48 7.16
C MET A 7 -13.22 23.29 5.72
N ALA A 8 -14.25 22.46 5.52
CA ALA A 8 -15.00 22.42 4.27
C ALA A 8 -15.54 23.82 3.87
N LEU A 9 -15.40 24.14 2.58
CA LEU A 9 -15.98 25.33 1.93
C LEU A 9 -15.40 26.69 2.36
N THR A 10 -14.08 26.77 2.48
CA THR A 10 -13.36 28.05 2.63
C THR A 10 -13.65 29.03 1.49
N SER A 11 -13.41 30.32 1.71
CA SER A 11 -13.52 31.33 0.64
C SER A 11 -12.61 30.98 -0.54
N GLU A 12 -11.40 30.54 -0.26
CA GLU A 12 -10.43 30.14 -1.28
C GLU A 12 -10.95 29.01 -2.18
N PHE A 13 -11.60 28.01 -1.59
CA PHE A 13 -12.21 26.91 -2.33
C PHE A 13 -13.38 27.39 -3.18
N LYS A 14 -14.29 28.19 -2.59
CA LYS A 14 -15.43 28.76 -3.31
C LYS A 14 -14.98 29.63 -4.48
N ASP A 15 -13.94 30.43 -4.30
CA ASP A 15 -13.35 31.25 -5.35
C ASP A 15 -12.74 30.38 -6.45
N ALA A 16 -12.06 29.27 -6.11
CA ALA A 16 -11.54 28.33 -7.11
C ALA A 16 -12.68 27.71 -7.96
N VAL A 17 -13.79 27.35 -7.31
CA VAL A 17 -14.98 26.78 -7.97
C VAL A 17 -15.66 27.82 -8.86
N GLN A 18 -15.87 29.03 -8.36
CA GLN A 18 -16.49 30.12 -9.12
C GLN A 18 -15.66 30.51 -10.35
N ASN A 19 -14.33 30.51 -10.21
CA ASN A 19 -13.41 30.77 -11.32
C ASN A 19 -13.22 29.58 -12.27
N GLN A 20 -13.94 28.46 -12.07
CA GLN A 20 -13.85 27.24 -12.88
C GLN A 20 -12.42 26.70 -13.00
N ASN A 21 -11.59 26.91 -11.97
CA ASN A 21 -10.21 26.43 -11.96
C ASN A 21 -10.19 24.94 -11.55
N LYS A 22 -10.48 24.07 -12.52
CA LYS A 22 -10.59 22.61 -12.32
C LYS A 22 -9.38 22.02 -11.61
N VAL A 23 -8.17 22.35 -12.05
CA VAL A 23 -6.93 21.80 -11.48
C VAL A 23 -6.82 22.17 -10.00
N ARG A 24 -7.05 23.44 -9.66
CA ARG A 24 -7.01 23.89 -8.26
C ARG A 24 -8.07 23.21 -7.41
N VAL A 25 -9.30 23.13 -7.91
CA VAL A 25 -10.41 22.48 -7.19
C VAL A 25 -10.12 21.00 -6.94
N ARG A 26 -9.60 20.27 -7.94
CA ARG A 26 -9.20 18.86 -7.80
C ARG A 26 -8.08 18.67 -6.78
N ILE A 27 -7.08 19.56 -6.76
CA ILE A 27 -6.00 19.55 -5.77
C ILE A 27 -6.58 19.75 -4.36
N MET A 28 -7.40 20.80 -4.16
CA MET A 28 -7.99 21.08 -2.86
C MET A 28 -8.90 19.94 -2.37
N LEU A 29 -9.65 19.32 -3.27
CA LEU A 29 -10.45 18.13 -2.97
C LEU A 29 -9.55 16.97 -2.51
N LYS A 30 -8.55 16.55 -3.29
CA LYS A 30 -7.72 15.41 -2.88
C LYS A 30 -6.95 15.67 -1.58
N ASP A 31 -6.51 16.91 -1.33
CA ASP A 31 -5.75 17.26 -0.14
C ASP A 31 -6.63 17.16 1.12
N SER A 32 -7.94 17.42 0.99
CA SER A 32 -8.88 17.26 2.09
C SER A 32 -8.97 15.83 2.62
N LEU A 33 -8.74 14.81 1.77
CA LEU A 33 -8.71 13.40 2.19
C LEU A 33 -7.54 13.12 3.15
N LEU A 34 -6.41 13.78 2.99
CA LEU A 34 -5.24 13.59 3.86
C LEU A 34 -5.36 14.37 5.18
N ILE A 35 -6.12 15.47 5.16
CA ILE A 35 -6.39 16.30 6.33
C ILE A 35 -7.47 15.67 7.21
N ASP A 36 -8.51 15.13 6.58
CA ASP A 36 -9.65 14.47 7.21
C ASP A 36 -9.88 13.07 6.59
N PRO A 37 -9.26 12.02 7.17
CA PRO A 37 -9.43 10.65 6.70
C PRO A 37 -10.87 10.11 6.81
N SER A 38 -11.77 10.78 7.56
CA SER A 38 -13.19 10.39 7.59
C SER A 38 -13.89 10.69 6.26
N GLY A 39 -13.36 11.62 5.48
CA GLY A 39 -13.93 12.06 4.21
C GLY A 39 -15.12 13.03 4.34
N ASP A 40 -15.47 13.48 5.54
CA ASP A 40 -16.57 14.42 5.77
C ASP A 40 -16.33 15.77 5.08
N ASP A 41 -15.11 16.30 5.18
CA ASP A 41 -14.74 17.55 4.48
C ASP A 41 -14.73 17.35 2.96
N PHE A 42 -14.18 16.23 2.49
CA PHE A 42 -14.16 15.88 1.07
C PHE A 42 -15.56 15.82 0.47
N GLN A 43 -16.49 15.12 1.13
CA GLN A 43 -17.85 14.94 0.65
C GLN A 43 -18.60 16.27 0.54
N GLN A 44 -18.50 17.12 1.56
CA GLN A 44 -19.11 18.45 1.53
C GLN A 44 -18.55 19.32 0.39
N MET A 45 -17.24 19.26 0.14
CA MET A 45 -16.59 19.97 -0.96
C MET A 45 -17.00 19.43 -2.33
N LEU A 46 -17.10 18.10 -2.47
CA LEU A 46 -17.50 17.43 -3.72
C LEU A 46 -18.95 17.75 -4.07
N ASP A 47 -19.86 17.67 -3.11
CA ASP A 47 -21.29 17.96 -3.31
C ASP A 47 -21.52 19.40 -3.77
N TYR A 48 -20.85 20.36 -3.12
CA TYR A 48 -20.88 21.76 -3.54
C TYR A 48 -20.36 21.92 -4.97
N THR A 49 -19.26 21.26 -5.31
CA THR A 49 -18.63 21.40 -6.62
C THR A 49 -19.44 20.75 -7.73
N LYS A 50 -20.06 19.59 -7.49
CA LYS A 50 -20.91 18.90 -8.48
C LYS A 50 -22.08 19.79 -8.94
N VAL A 51 -22.62 20.63 -8.05
CA VAL A 51 -23.67 21.61 -8.40
C VAL A 51 -23.12 22.81 -9.18
N GLN A 52 -21.97 23.34 -8.76
CA GLN A 52 -21.43 24.61 -9.30
C GLN A 52 -20.50 24.43 -10.53
N MET A 53 -19.95 23.25 -10.72
CA MET A 53 -18.99 22.92 -11.78
C MET A 53 -19.26 21.49 -12.30
N PRO A 54 -20.30 21.29 -13.13
CA PRO A 54 -20.66 19.97 -13.66
C PRO A 54 -19.55 19.31 -14.48
N SER A 55 -18.60 20.10 -14.99
CA SER A 55 -17.46 19.64 -15.79
C SER A 55 -16.24 19.21 -14.94
N LEU A 56 -16.39 19.10 -13.62
CA LEU A 56 -15.33 18.66 -12.71
C LEU A 56 -14.93 17.20 -12.96
N MET A 57 -15.90 16.32 -13.19
CA MET A 57 -15.71 14.88 -13.27
C MET A 57 -15.20 14.46 -14.65
N ASP A 58 -14.30 13.49 -14.66
CA ASP A 58 -13.84 12.82 -15.88
C ASP A 58 -14.43 11.41 -15.97
N GLU A 59 -14.57 10.89 -17.18
CA GLU A 59 -14.72 9.45 -17.36
C GLU A 59 -13.46 8.73 -16.87
N HIS A 60 -13.62 7.54 -16.29
CA HIS A 60 -12.48 6.77 -15.84
C HIS A 60 -11.60 6.36 -17.04
N ASN A 61 -10.28 6.43 -16.88
CA ASN A 61 -9.31 6.21 -17.96
C ASN A 61 -8.97 4.74 -18.23
N GLY A 62 -9.65 3.80 -17.57
CA GLY A 62 -9.46 2.36 -17.74
C GLY A 62 -8.25 1.78 -17.01
N GLU A 63 -7.69 2.52 -16.05
CA GLU A 63 -6.65 1.98 -15.17
C GLU A 63 -7.21 0.84 -14.31
N VAL A 64 -6.53 -0.30 -14.30
CA VAL A 64 -6.88 -1.40 -13.39
C VAL A 64 -6.25 -1.14 -12.03
N PHE A 65 -7.07 -0.92 -11.02
CA PHE A 65 -6.61 -0.66 -9.67
C PHE A 65 -6.09 -1.90 -8.96
N LYS A 66 -5.11 -1.72 -8.06
CA LYS A 66 -4.64 -2.79 -7.19
C LYS A 66 -5.71 -3.18 -6.18
N THR A 67 -5.68 -4.43 -5.74
CA THR A 67 -6.58 -4.94 -4.70
C THR A 67 -6.14 -4.45 -3.31
N ALA A 68 -7.08 -4.49 -2.36
CA ALA A 68 -6.88 -3.88 -1.04
C ALA A 68 -5.69 -4.44 -0.25
N ASP A 69 -5.31 -5.70 -0.47
CA ASP A 69 -4.12 -6.35 0.11
C ASP A 69 -2.79 -5.77 -0.39
N GLN A 70 -2.81 -5.06 -1.51
CA GLN A 70 -1.64 -4.43 -2.13
C GLN A 70 -1.60 -2.91 -1.93
N TRP A 71 -2.53 -2.34 -1.16
CA TRP A 71 -2.55 -0.91 -0.85
C TRP A 71 -1.51 -0.57 0.20
N ASP A 72 -0.61 0.35 -0.15
CA ASP A 72 0.38 0.96 0.74
C ASP A 72 0.43 2.47 0.49
N GLU A 73 1.19 3.20 1.31
CA GLU A 73 1.35 4.66 1.17
C GLU A 73 1.97 5.06 -0.18
N THR A 74 2.80 4.19 -0.78
CA THR A 74 3.41 4.44 -2.08
C THR A 74 2.34 4.46 -3.17
N TYR A 75 1.49 3.43 -3.19
CA TYR A 75 0.38 3.35 -4.12
C TYR A 75 -0.66 4.46 -3.86
N LEU A 76 -0.90 4.83 -2.60
CA LEU A 76 -1.75 5.97 -2.29
C LEU A 76 -1.22 7.25 -2.93
N ASN A 77 0.08 7.52 -2.77
CA ASN A 77 0.71 8.71 -3.34
C ASN A 77 0.66 8.72 -4.88
N GLU A 78 0.86 7.56 -5.52
CA GLU A 78 0.69 7.42 -6.97
C GLU A 78 -0.74 7.82 -7.40
N GLN A 79 -1.76 7.29 -6.71
CA GLN A 79 -3.17 7.60 -7.00
C GLN A 79 -3.53 9.07 -6.70
N MET A 80 -2.94 9.67 -5.66
CA MET A 80 -3.10 11.09 -5.31
C MET A 80 -2.51 12.04 -6.37
N VAL A 81 -1.48 11.60 -7.10
CA VAL A 81 -0.98 12.35 -8.26
C VAL A 81 -1.91 12.17 -9.46
N ALA A 82 -2.32 10.93 -9.73
CA ALA A 82 -3.13 10.59 -10.89
C ALA A 82 -4.52 11.25 -10.89
N VAL A 83 -5.16 11.38 -9.72
CA VAL A 83 -6.53 11.92 -9.58
C VAL A 83 -6.68 13.36 -10.05
N VAL A 84 -5.61 14.16 -10.04
CA VAL A 84 -5.65 15.53 -10.57
C VAL A 84 -5.92 15.53 -12.08
N ASN A 85 -5.35 14.57 -12.80
CA ASN A 85 -5.48 14.45 -14.25
C ASN A 85 -6.71 13.62 -14.68
N ASN A 86 -7.13 12.64 -13.87
CA ASN A 86 -8.33 11.84 -14.10
C ASN A 86 -9.19 11.79 -12.84
N PHE A 87 -10.06 12.79 -12.68
CA PHE A 87 -10.93 12.94 -11.51
C PHE A 87 -12.24 12.19 -11.75
N SER A 88 -12.15 10.86 -11.78
CA SER A 88 -13.29 9.93 -12.01
C SER A 88 -13.87 9.43 -10.69
N GLU A 89 -15.15 9.05 -10.68
CA GLU A 89 -15.83 8.49 -9.49
C GLU A 89 -15.06 7.26 -8.97
N ASP A 90 -14.67 6.32 -9.86
CA ASP A 90 -13.95 5.11 -9.48
C ASP A 90 -12.62 5.41 -8.75
N ARG A 91 -11.88 6.43 -9.20
CA ARG A 91 -10.61 6.81 -8.58
C ARG A 91 -10.81 7.54 -7.26
N ILE A 92 -11.86 8.37 -7.17
CA ILE A 92 -12.24 9.03 -5.92
C ILE A 92 -12.60 7.98 -4.86
N GLU A 93 -13.43 7.00 -5.23
CA GLU A 93 -13.83 5.90 -4.35
C GLU A 93 -12.61 5.09 -3.89
N LEU A 94 -11.68 4.78 -4.81
CA LEU A 94 -10.42 4.14 -4.45
C LEU A 94 -9.66 4.94 -3.37
N LEU A 95 -9.47 6.25 -3.58
CA LEU A 95 -8.73 7.10 -2.65
C LEU A 95 -9.40 7.21 -1.28
N GLN A 96 -10.72 7.38 -1.23
CA GLN A 96 -11.47 7.41 0.04
C GLN A 96 -11.26 6.11 0.82
N ASN A 97 -11.39 4.96 0.14
CA ASN A 97 -11.18 3.65 0.76
C ASN A 97 -9.74 3.41 1.22
N MET A 98 -8.75 3.85 0.43
CA MET A 98 -7.33 3.73 0.79
C MET A 98 -6.99 4.58 2.01
N VAL A 99 -7.42 5.84 2.02
CA VAL A 99 -7.18 6.76 3.14
C VAL A 99 -7.82 6.24 4.42
N PHE A 100 -9.07 5.81 4.34
CA PHE A 100 -9.78 5.20 5.46
C PHE A 100 -9.01 3.98 6.00
N LYS A 101 -8.61 3.05 5.12
CA LYS A 101 -7.88 1.85 5.54
C LYS A 101 -6.50 2.14 6.14
N LEU A 102 -5.76 3.09 5.58
CA LEU A 102 -4.36 3.36 5.96
C LEU A 102 -4.23 4.26 7.18
N TYR A 103 -5.22 5.14 7.43
CA TYR A 103 -5.12 6.18 8.46
C TYR A 103 -6.22 6.14 9.52
N GLU A 104 -7.30 5.37 9.34
CA GLU A 104 -8.24 5.18 10.44
C GLU A 104 -7.52 4.41 11.58
N PRO A 105 -7.61 4.90 12.83
CA PRO A 105 -6.99 4.21 13.95
C PRO A 105 -7.62 2.82 14.04
N GLN A 106 -6.84 1.80 13.69
CA GLN A 106 -7.26 0.40 13.81
C GLN A 106 -7.80 0.21 15.22
N GLN A 107 -9.12 0.11 15.36
CA GLN A 107 -9.69 -0.56 16.51
C GLN A 107 -9.12 -1.97 16.40
N SER A 108 -8.19 -2.26 17.29
CA SER A 108 -7.46 -3.50 17.35
C SER A 108 -8.44 -4.66 17.38
N THR A 109 -8.78 -5.19 16.19
CA THR A 109 -9.26 -6.55 16.08
C THR A 109 -8.06 -7.41 16.39
N SER A 110 -7.83 -7.59 17.70
CA SER A 110 -7.08 -8.72 18.22
C SER A 110 -7.74 -9.96 17.64
N HIS A 111 -7.19 -10.47 16.54
CA HIS A 111 -7.26 -11.89 16.28
C HIS A 111 -6.42 -12.55 17.36
N THR A 112 -7.04 -12.74 18.53
CA THR A 112 -6.61 -13.72 19.50
C THR A 112 -6.75 -15.08 18.84
N GLU A 113 -5.70 -15.54 18.18
CA GLU A 113 -5.49 -16.97 18.05
C GLU A 113 -5.24 -17.48 19.47
N HIS A 114 -6.24 -18.16 20.00
CA HIS A 114 -6.15 -18.92 21.23
C HIS A 114 -5.07 -20.00 21.06
N THR A 115 -3.87 -19.71 21.55
CA THR A 115 -2.94 -20.72 22.02
C THR A 115 -3.65 -21.56 23.09
N LYS A 116 -4.04 -22.78 22.72
CA LYS A 116 -4.35 -23.83 23.70
C LYS A 116 -3.03 -24.48 24.11
N GLU A 117 -2.41 -23.92 25.13
CA GLU A 117 -1.47 -24.64 25.98
C GLU A 117 -2.29 -25.45 26.99
N ASP A 118 -2.29 -26.77 26.84
CA ASP A 118 -2.50 -27.69 27.96
C ASP A 118 -1.14 -28.32 28.31
N ARG A 119 -0.77 -28.16 29.58
CA ARG A 119 0.33 -28.81 30.31
C ARG A 119 0.11 -30.35 30.31
N GLU A 120 1.05 -31.26 30.54
CA GLU A 120 2.22 -31.28 31.43
C GLU A 120 3.04 -32.58 31.22
N ASP A 121 4.27 -32.59 31.75
CA ASP A 121 5.11 -33.72 32.21
C ASP A 121 5.82 -34.71 31.26
N GLY A 122 7.14 -34.85 31.48
CA GLY A 122 7.91 -36.03 31.08
C GLY A 122 9.43 -35.84 30.92
N LEU A 123 10.18 -36.04 31.99
CA LEU A 123 11.65 -36.08 32.06
C LEU A 123 12.34 -37.10 31.12
N SER A 124 13.49 -36.67 30.57
CA SER A 124 14.74 -37.44 30.37
C SER A 124 14.69 -38.85 29.78
N SER A 125 15.11 -39.00 28.50
CA SER A 125 15.85 -40.17 28.01
C SER A 125 16.41 -39.96 26.59
N MET A 126 17.67 -39.53 26.53
CA MET A 126 18.79 -39.99 25.68
C MET A 126 18.56 -40.52 24.23
N GLN A 127 19.51 -40.11 23.35
CA GLN A 127 19.99 -40.74 22.08
C GLN A 127 19.28 -40.28 20.78
N LYS A 128 19.90 -39.87 19.66
CA LYS A 128 21.26 -39.96 19.09
C LYS A 128 21.31 -39.10 17.79
N THR A 129 22.52 -38.67 17.38
CA THR A 129 22.94 -38.26 16.01
C THR A 129 22.45 -36.87 15.51
N GLY A 130 23.28 -35.84 15.30
CA GLY A 130 24.73 -35.70 15.43
C GLY A 130 25.12 -34.21 15.40
N VAL A 131 25.95 -33.83 16.38
CA VAL A 131 27.11 -32.91 16.37
C VAL A 131 27.07 -31.66 15.45
N ALA A 132 27.45 -30.45 15.86
CA ALA A 132 27.66 -29.75 17.13
C ALA A 132 27.97 -28.30 16.74
N VAL A 133 27.57 -27.34 17.57
CA VAL A 133 27.93 -25.93 17.44
C VAL A 133 29.34 -25.69 17.98
N ALA A 134 30.19 -25.00 17.20
CA ALA A 134 31.34 -24.21 17.65
C ALA A 134 31.79 -23.31 16.48
N GLY A 135 31.82 -21.97 16.51
CA GLY A 135 31.48 -20.91 17.46
C GLY A 135 31.74 -19.57 16.74
N VAL A 136 31.01 -18.51 17.15
CA VAL A 136 31.16 -17.10 16.76
C VAL A 136 30.95 -16.74 15.27
N GLY A 137 29.77 -16.15 14.97
CA GLY A 137 29.50 -15.45 13.71
C GLY A 137 28.16 -15.86 13.11
N ALA A 138 27.14 -15.01 13.25
CA ALA A 138 25.80 -15.28 12.76
C ALA A 138 25.76 -15.44 11.23
N VAL A 139 25.31 -16.59 10.74
CA VAL A 139 24.71 -16.70 9.40
C VAL A 139 23.43 -17.53 9.55
N ALA A 140 22.29 -16.87 9.46
CA ALA A 140 21.00 -17.53 9.38
C ALA A 140 20.90 -18.22 8.01
N ILE A 141 20.91 -19.55 8.01
CA ILE A 141 20.56 -20.35 6.85
C ILE A 141 19.04 -20.35 6.76
N VAL A 142 18.47 -19.52 5.88
CA VAL A 142 17.05 -19.68 5.51
C VAL A 142 16.96 -20.97 4.71
N ALA A 143 16.39 -21.99 5.36
CA ALA A 143 15.97 -23.22 4.72
C ALA A 143 14.93 -22.87 3.64
N GLY A 144 15.28 -23.16 2.39
CA GLY A 144 14.40 -22.94 1.25
C GLY A 144 13.12 -23.76 1.38
N ILE A 145 11.98 -23.07 1.33
CA ILE A 145 10.68 -23.67 1.11
C ILE A 145 10.73 -24.36 -0.27
N ALA A 146 10.52 -25.67 -0.27
CA ALA A 146 10.38 -26.46 -1.48
C ALA A 146 9.04 -26.14 -2.15
N LEU A 147 9.04 -25.25 -3.15
CA LEU A 147 7.89 -25.09 -4.04
C LEU A 147 8.03 -26.05 -5.22
N LYS A 148 7.37 -27.20 -5.10
CA LYS A 148 6.91 -27.97 -6.26
C LYS A 148 5.80 -27.17 -6.92
N THR A 149 6.05 -26.55 -8.07
CA THR A 149 5.07 -26.50 -9.16
C THR A 149 5.78 -26.40 -10.51
N SER A 150 5.20 -27.13 -11.46
CA SER A 150 5.59 -27.26 -12.85
C SER A 150 5.12 -26.02 -13.64
N MET A 151 5.76 -25.76 -14.78
CA MET A 151 5.29 -24.96 -15.93
C MET A 151 5.68 -23.46 -15.99
N ALA A 152 6.69 -23.19 -16.83
CA ALA A 152 6.90 -22.06 -17.74
C ALA A 152 6.55 -20.61 -17.30
N VAL A 153 7.58 -19.78 -17.12
CA VAL A 153 7.51 -18.31 -17.23
C VAL A 153 8.40 -17.89 -18.42
N PRO A 154 7.86 -17.40 -19.55
CA PRO A 154 8.68 -16.77 -20.57
C PRO A 154 9.12 -15.38 -20.07
N ILE A 155 10.42 -15.27 -19.79
CA ILE A 155 11.11 -14.02 -19.47
C ILE A 155 11.20 -13.20 -20.76
N VAL A 156 10.49 -12.08 -20.85
CA VAL A 156 10.79 -11.01 -21.80
C VAL A 156 10.84 -9.68 -21.03
N GLY A 157 12.06 -9.19 -20.81
CA GLY A 157 12.34 -7.80 -20.47
C GLY A 157 12.85 -7.54 -19.05
N GLY A 158 14.18 -7.49 -18.89
CA GLY A 158 14.84 -6.84 -17.75
C GLY A 158 16.02 -7.59 -17.14
N VAL A 159 17.18 -7.56 -17.82
CA VAL A 159 18.46 -8.00 -17.24
C VAL A 159 18.95 -6.94 -16.25
N ALA A 160 19.04 -7.27 -14.96
CA ALA A 160 19.85 -6.50 -14.02
C ALA A 160 21.29 -7.03 -14.07
N ILE A 161 22.20 -6.22 -14.61
CA ILE A 161 23.64 -6.52 -14.64
C ILE A 161 24.17 -6.40 -13.21
N VAL A 162 24.47 -7.54 -12.59
CA VAL A 162 25.28 -7.58 -11.37
C VAL A 162 26.75 -7.51 -11.79
N ALA A 163 27.38 -6.37 -11.51
CA ALA A 163 28.83 -6.24 -11.51
C ALA A 163 29.39 -7.12 -10.37
N GLY A 164 29.88 -8.31 -10.72
CA GLY A 164 30.54 -9.24 -9.81
C GLY A 164 31.60 -10.02 -10.59
N GLY A 165 32.86 -9.85 -10.18
CA GLY A 165 34.06 -10.23 -10.91
C GLY A 165 34.14 -11.66 -11.43
N ALA A 166 34.90 -11.80 -12.53
CA ALA A 166 35.32 -13.06 -13.09
C ALA A 166 36.18 -13.86 -12.08
N LEU A 167 35.74 -15.07 -11.73
CA LEU A 167 36.61 -16.09 -11.15
C LEU A 167 37.30 -16.85 -12.30
N TYR A 168 38.60 -16.61 -12.44
CA TYR A 168 39.48 -17.34 -13.35
C TYR A 168 39.82 -18.70 -12.74
N PHE A 169 39.29 -19.79 -13.30
CA PHE A 169 39.74 -21.14 -13.01
C PHE A 169 40.82 -21.54 -14.03
N ALA A 170 42.08 -21.49 -13.62
CA ALA A 170 43.16 -22.21 -14.31
C ALA A 170 43.35 -23.58 -13.64
N GLY A 171 42.93 -24.61 -14.35
CA GLY A 171 43.29 -25.98 -14.08
C GLY A 171 43.35 -26.74 -15.39
N LYS A 172 44.55 -26.91 -15.94
CA LYS A 172 44.81 -27.97 -16.91
C LYS A 172 46.28 -28.35 -16.90
N ASP A 173 46.56 -29.48 -16.27
CA ASP A 173 47.73 -30.31 -16.60
C ASP A 173 47.68 -30.70 -18.09
N LEU A 174 48.84 -30.60 -18.73
CA LEU A 174 49.42 -31.49 -19.73
C LEU A 174 50.89 -31.09 -19.93
#